data_AF-A0A6J4FH46-F1
#
_entry.id   AF-A0A6J4FH46-F1
#
_cell.length_a   1.000
_cell.length_b   1.000
_cell.length_c   1.000
_cell.angle_alpha   90.00
_cell.angle_beta   90.00
_cell.angle_gamma   90.00
#
_symmetry.space_group_name_H-M   'P 1'
#
loop_
_entity.id
_entity.type
_entity.pdbx_description
1 polymer ?
#
loop_
_entity_poly.entity_id
_entity_poly.type
_entity_poly.pdbx_seq_one_letter_code
_entity_poly.pdbx_strand_id
1 'polypeptide(L)'
;MTGKRRALSYDVLQVRDITGPRTIARLWCAQCGDTLDITLNSAHHADGVERMARAKGWDCDKNRPRRTICPDCKARPSPPIKPAAPNPIKPNIRKEMPMTTPTVRPATPDERMRIRHKLDEVFDDSKGMYLDGFSDQRVAEDLKLPRKMIEQIREAAYGPIRTDPEIDQLRTDIAALIAQASSLANRLAEVEKRYQPR
;
A
#
# COMPACT_ATOMS: atom_id res chain seq x y z
N MET A 1 11.70 15.73 13.86
CA MET A 1 11.35 16.27 12.53
C MET A 1 12.12 15.52 11.45
N THR A 2 11.63 14.38 10.99
CA THR A 2 12.25 13.60 9.91
C THR A 2 11.87 14.24 8.58
N GLY A 3 12.65 15.24 8.16
CA GLY A 3 12.51 15.83 6.83
C GLY A 3 12.64 14.72 5.78
N LYS A 4 11.56 14.47 5.03
CA LYS A 4 11.56 13.57 3.88
C LYS A 4 12.67 14.04 2.92
N ARG A 5 13.84 13.40 2.97
CA ARG A 5 14.91 13.65 2.00
C ARG A 5 14.33 13.29 0.64
N ARG A 6 14.15 14.29 -0.22
CA ARG A 6 13.67 14.06 -1.59
C ARG A 6 14.69 13.15 -2.28
N ALA A 7 14.22 12.08 -2.91
CA ALA A 7 15.08 11.19 -3.67
C ALA A 7 15.69 12.00 -4.83
N LEU A 8 17.00 12.25 -4.77
CA LEU A 8 17.74 12.90 -5.83
C LEU A 8 17.83 11.97 -7.04
N SER A 9 18.01 12.54 -8.22
CA SER A 9 18.19 11.81 -9.49
C SER A 9 19.59 11.21 -9.68
N TYR A 10 20.46 11.33 -8.67
CA TYR A 10 21.83 10.85 -8.67
C TYR A 10 22.21 10.29 -7.31
N ASP A 11 23.13 9.33 -7.32
CA ASP A 11 23.80 8.85 -6.12
C ASP A 11 25.22 9.42 -6.03
N VAL A 12 25.72 9.66 -4.82
CA VAL A 12 27.05 10.23 -4.59
C VAL A 12 27.97 9.12 -4.10
N LEU A 13 28.96 8.77 -4.92
CA LEU A 13 29.90 7.69 -4.64
C LEU A 13 31.33 8.25 -4.58
N GLN A 14 32.14 7.76 -3.64
CA GLN A 14 33.58 8.02 -3.65
C GLN A 14 34.28 6.86 -4.35
N VAL A 15 34.89 7.15 -5.50
CA VAL A 15 35.65 6.17 -6.28
C VAL A 15 37.14 6.43 -6.06
N ARG A 16 37.88 5.37 -5.77
CA ARG A 16 39.35 5.41 -5.65
C ARG A 16 39.94 4.93 -6.96
N ASP A 17 40.59 5.83 -7.68
CA ASP A 17 41.34 5.51 -8.89
C ASP A 17 42.85 5.68 -8.65
N ILE A 18 43.65 5.29 -9.65
CA ILE A 18 45.12 5.44 -9.68
C ILE A 18 45.61 6.87 -9.39
N THR A 19 44.78 7.89 -9.63
CA THR A 19 45.11 9.30 -9.41
C THR A 19 44.62 9.86 -8.06
N GLY A 20 44.03 9.02 -7.20
CA GLY A 20 43.50 9.40 -5.88
C GLY A 20 41.99 9.27 -5.74
N PRO A 21 41.43 9.55 -4.54
CA PRO A 21 39.99 9.47 -4.28
C PRO A 21 39.25 10.65 -4.91
N ARG A 22 38.26 10.37 -5.77
CA ARG A 22 37.36 11.38 -6.34
C ARG A 22 35.91 11.06 -5.98
N THR A 23 35.14 12.11 -5.73
CA THR A 23 33.70 11.97 -5.50
C THR A 23 32.97 12.14 -6.83
N ILE A 24 32.09 11.20 -7.17
CA ILE A 24 31.30 11.20 -8.40
C ILE A 24 29.81 11.23 -8.07
N ALA A 25 29.03 11.94 -8.89
CA ALA A 25 27.59 11.76 -9.00
C ALA A 25 27.32 10.74 -10.11
N ARG A 26 26.69 9.62 -9.76
CA ARG A 26 26.23 8.61 -10.70
C ARG A 26 24.73 8.78 -10.95
N LEU A 27 24.38 9.07 -12.20
CA LEU A 27 22.99 9.11 -12.67
C LEU A 27 22.66 7.81 -13.38
N TRP A 28 21.40 7.38 -13.33
CA TRP A 28 20.89 6.24 -14.10
C TRP A 28 19.74 6.65 -15.01
N CYS A 29 19.66 6.04 -16.20
CA CYS A 29 18.56 6.23 -17.13
C CYS A 29 17.34 5.40 -16.68
N ALA A 30 16.17 6.03 -16.64
CA ALA A 30 14.92 5.37 -16.25
C ALA A 30 14.36 4.40 -17.31
N GLN A 31 14.84 4.45 -18.56
CA GLN A 31 14.36 3.60 -19.66
C GLN A 31 15.27 2.40 -19.95
N CYS A 32 16.59 2.61 -20.05
CA CYS A 32 17.55 1.55 -20.39
C CYS A 32 18.48 1.15 -19.24
N GLY A 33 18.54 1.92 -18.15
CA GLY A 33 19.47 1.66 -17.04
C GLY A 33 20.92 2.12 -17.27
N ASP A 34 21.23 2.78 -18.39
CA ASP A 34 22.57 3.35 -18.62
C ASP A 34 22.97 4.31 -17.50
N THR A 35 24.27 4.34 -17.19
CA THR A 35 24.82 5.17 -16.12
C THR A 35 25.69 6.30 -16.63
N LEU A 36 25.58 7.48 -16.02
CA LEU A 36 26.46 8.62 -16.27
C LEU A 36 27.18 9.02 -14.99
N ASP A 37 28.51 8.99 -15.03
CA ASP A 37 29.35 9.44 -13.94
C ASP A 37 29.85 10.88 -14.19
N ILE A 38 29.67 11.74 -13.18
CA ILE A 38 30.10 13.15 -13.19
C ILE A 38 30.95 13.41 -11.96
N THR A 39 32.21 13.80 -12.15
CA THR A 39 33.12 14.16 -11.05
C THR A 39 32.67 15.45 -10.36
N LEU A 40 32.58 15.42 -9.03
CA LEU A 40 32.21 16.57 -8.20
C LEU A 40 33.46 17.11 -7.51
N ASN A 41 33.81 18.38 -7.75
CA ASN A 41 34.98 19.04 -7.15
C ASN A 41 34.69 19.73 -5.82
N SER A 42 33.50 20.31 -5.63
CA SER A 42 33.05 20.95 -4.37
C SER A 42 31.52 21.07 -4.31
N ALA A 43 30.97 21.08 -3.09
CA ALA A 43 29.57 21.28 -2.68
C ALA A 43 28.48 20.67 -3.61
N HIS A 44 27.84 19.60 -3.13
CA HIS A 44 26.87 18.75 -3.83
C HIS A 44 25.53 19.44 -4.18
N HIS A 45 25.55 20.50 -4.97
CA HIS A 45 24.34 21.19 -5.42
C HIS A 45 23.71 20.44 -6.60
N ALA A 46 22.47 19.98 -6.41
CA ALA A 46 21.71 19.22 -7.42
C ALA A 46 21.55 19.98 -8.75
N ASP A 47 21.47 21.32 -8.70
CA ASP A 47 21.37 22.18 -9.90
C ASP A 47 22.66 22.12 -10.76
N GLY A 48 23.83 21.95 -10.13
CA GLY A 48 25.09 21.81 -10.84
C GLY A 48 25.19 20.47 -11.58
N VAL A 49 24.75 19.39 -10.91
CA VAL A 49 24.70 18.04 -11.51
C VAL A 49 23.73 18.00 -12.70
N GLU A 50 22.56 18.62 -12.57
CA GLU A 50 21.58 18.74 -13.65
C GLU A 50 22.15 19.49 -14.86
N ARG A 51 22.81 20.64 -14.63
CA ARG A 51 23.43 21.42 -15.71
C ARG A 51 24.51 20.62 -16.44
N MET A 52 25.37 19.91 -15.72
CA MET A 52 26.43 19.08 -16.31
C MET A 52 25.87 17.87 -17.06
N ALA A 53 24.84 17.22 -16.53
CA ALA A 53 24.16 16.11 -17.21
C ALA A 53 23.47 16.58 -18.49
N ARG A 54 22.77 17.72 -18.47
CA ARG A 54 22.18 18.35 -19.66
C ARG A 54 23.22 18.75 -20.71
N ALA A 55 24.37 19.26 -20.30
CA ALA A 55 25.49 19.56 -21.20
C ALA A 55 26.01 18.30 -21.91
N LYS A 56 25.94 17.13 -21.27
CA LYS A 56 26.26 15.82 -21.87
C LYS A 56 25.09 15.19 -22.65
N GLY A 57 24.00 15.93 -22.87
CA GLY A 57 22.84 15.47 -23.66
C GLY A 57 21.80 14.66 -22.88
N TRP A 58 21.94 14.52 -21.56
CA TRP A 58 20.98 13.81 -20.72
C TRP A 58 19.81 14.72 -20.36
N ASP A 59 18.59 14.21 -20.46
CA ASP A 59 17.41 14.90 -19.93
C ASP A 59 17.23 14.44 -18.49
N CYS A 60 17.44 15.33 -17.52
CA CYS A 60 17.37 14.98 -16.10
C CYS A 60 16.68 16.08 -15.31
N ASP A 61 15.95 15.66 -14.29
CA ASP A 61 15.22 16.54 -13.36
C ASP A 61 15.76 16.26 -11.96
N LYS A 62 16.24 17.31 -11.27
CA LYS A 62 16.80 17.23 -9.92
C LYS A 62 15.90 16.58 -8.87
N ASN A 63 14.58 16.66 -9.04
CA ASN A 63 13.60 16.16 -8.05
C ASN A 63 12.89 14.87 -8.50
N ARG A 64 13.11 14.41 -9.74
CA ARG A 64 12.36 13.30 -10.32
C ARG A 64 13.33 12.28 -10.94
N PRO A 65 13.79 11.27 -10.17
CA PRO A 65 14.69 10.23 -10.68
C PRO A 65 14.09 9.45 -11.87
N ARG A 66 12.76 9.36 -11.94
CA ARG A 66 12.04 8.71 -13.06
C ARG A 66 12.06 9.49 -14.37
N ARG A 67 12.56 10.73 -14.37
CA ARG A 67 12.67 11.59 -15.56
C ARG A 67 14.12 11.77 -16.03
N THR A 68 15.05 10.99 -15.51
CA THR A 68 16.42 10.94 -16.01
C THR A 68 16.48 10.00 -17.22
N ILE A 69 16.77 10.54 -18.41
CA ILE A 69 16.77 9.84 -19.69
C ILE A 69 18.11 10.11 -20.39
N CYS A 70 18.77 9.05 -20.86
CA CYS A 70 20.04 9.15 -21.60
C CYS A 70 19.80 9.73 -23.01
N PRO A 71 20.83 10.29 -23.67
CA PRO A 71 20.73 10.85 -25.01
C PRO A 71 20.20 9.83 -26.03
N ASP A 72 20.56 8.55 -25.90
CA ASP A 72 20.10 7.50 -26.81
C ASP A 72 18.60 7.20 -26.66
N CYS A 73 18.11 7.16 -25.42
CA CYS A 73 16.70 6.98 -25.12
C CYS A 73 15.87 8.22 -25.49
N LYS A 74 16.47 9.42 -25.41
CA LYS A 74 15.86 10.66 -25.87
C LYS A 74 15.78 10.72 -27.40
N ALA A 75 16.79 10.20 -28.10
CA ALA A 75 16.84 10.13 -29.55
C ALA A 75 15.89 9.06 -30.12
N ARG A 76 15.50 8.06 -29.33
CA ARG A 76 14.46 7.10 -29.73
C ARG A 76 13.10 7.80 -29.74
N PRO A 77 12.42 7.87 -30.90
CA PRO A 77 11.06 8.37 -30.93
C PRO A 77 10.19 7.45 -30.05
N SER A 78 9.47 8.05 -29.11
CA SER A 78 8.41 7.35 -28.42
C SER A 78 7.39 6.87 -29.45
N PRO A 79 6.86 5.64 -29.32
CA PRO A 79 5.77 5.21 -30.20
C PRO A 79 4.63 6.22 -30.05
N PRO A 80 3.98 6.64 -31.16
CA PRO A 80 2.89 7.58 -31.09
C PRO A 80 1.81 7.01 -30.17
N ILE A 81 1.50 7.75 -29.10
CA ILE A 81 0.34 7.49 -28.28
C ILE A 81 -0.85 7.65 -29.21
N LYS A 82 -1.45 6.54 -29.65
CA LYS A 82 -2.69 6.58 -30.42
C LYS A 82 -3.69 7.37 -29.56
N PRO A 83 -4.26 8.49 -30.06
CA PRO A 83 -5.30 9.17 -29.32
C PRO A 83 -6.45 8.19 -29.11
N ALA A 84 -6.72 7.86 -27.85
CA ALA A 84 -7.87 7.05 -27.49
C ALA A 84 -9.11 7.78 -28.00
N ALA A 85 -9.94 7.08 -28.77
CA ALA A 85 -11.21 7.60 -29.26
C ALA A 85 -12.05 8.16 -28.10
N PRO A 86 -12.86 9.21 -28.33
CA PRO A 86 -13.73 9.76 -27.29
C PRO A 86 -14.79 8.70 -26.94
N ASN A 87 -14.70 8.12 -25.75
CA ASN A 87 -15.76 7.26 -25.23
C ASN A 87 -17.02 8.10 -24.96
N PRO A 88 -18.21 7.68 -25.41
CA PRO A 88 -19.45 8.44 -25.19
C PRO A 88 -19.79 8.49 -23.70
N ILE A 89 -20.15 9.69 -23.25
CA ILE A 89 -20.54 10.01 -21.88
C ILE A 89 -21.81 9.22 -21.53
N LYS A 90 -21.67 8.21 -20.66
CA LYS A 90 -22.80 7.58 -19.98
C LYS A 90 -23.02 8.25 -18.62
N PRO A 91 -24.28 8.50 -18.21
CA PRO A 91 -24.60 9.22 -16.99
C PRO A 91 -24.07 8.47 -15.76
N ASN A 92 -23.45 9.26 -14.87
CA ASN A 92 -22.79 8.83 -13.65
C ASN A 92 -23.82 8.34 -12.62
N ILE A 93 -24.17 7.06 -12.70
CA ILE A 93 -24.65 6.33 -11.53
C ILE A 93 -23.40 5.98 -10.73
N ARG A 94 -23.30 6.55 -9.53
CA ARG A 94 -22.24 6.31 -8.57
C ARG A 94 -22.29 4.85 -8.13
N LYS A 95 -21.72 3.96 -8.95
CA LYS A 95 -21.57 2.54 -8.64
C LYS A 95 -20.39 2.45 -7.67
N GLU A 96 -20.72 2.15 -6.42
CA GLU A 96 -19.75 1.71 -5.42
C GLU A 96 -18.83 0.69 -6.07
N MET A 97 -17.52 0.90 -5.89
CA MET A 97 -16.47 0.11 -6.50
C MET A 97 -16.75 -1.37 -6.19
N PRO A 98 -16.96 -2.25 -7.19
CA PRO A 98 -16.78 -3.65 -6.94
C PRO A 98 -15.29 -3.82 -6.70
N MET A 99 -14.93 -4.09 -5.45
CA MET A 99 -13.61 -4.58 -5.10
C MET A 99 -13.28 -5.70 -6.09
N THR A 100 -12.29 -5.46 -6.94
CA THR A 100 -11.63 -6.53 -7.67
C THR A 100 -11.11 -7.50 -6.62
N THR A 101 -11.86 -8.56 -6.36
CA THR A 101 -11.33 -9.75 -5.73
C THR A 101 -10.23 -10.24 -6.66
N PRO A 102 -8.94 -10.15 -6.29
CA PRO A 102 -7.92 -10.83 -7.05
C PRO A 102 -8.31 -12.31 -7.01
N THR A 103 -8.51 -12.90 -8.18
CA THR A 103 -8.73 -14.34 -8.31
C THR A 103 -7.57 -15.01 -7.58
N VAL A 104 -7.90 -15.66 -6.46
CA VAL A 104 -6.92 -16.27 -5.55
C VAL A 104 -6.11 -17.24 -6.38
N ARG A 105 -4.83 -16.94 -6.61
CA ARG A 105 -3.90 -17.94 -7.15
C ARG A 105 -3.97 -19.16 -6.23
N PRO A 106 -4.04 -20.39 -6.74
CA PRO A 106 -4.06 -21.57 -5.89
C PRO A 106 -2.83 -21.51 -4.98
N ALA A 107 -3.09 -21.58 -3.67
CA ALA A 107 -2.05 -21.47 -2.67
C ALA A 107 -0.92 -22.46 -2.94
N THR A 108 0.31 -21.95 -3.06
CA THR A 108 1.47 -22.83 -3.22
C THR A 108 1.59 -23.73 -1.98
N PRO A 109 2.07 -24.99 -2.10
CA PRO A 109 2.16 -25.92 -0.97
C PRO A 109 2.94 -25.34 0.22
N ASP A 110 3.94 -24.52 -0.06
CA ASP A 110 4.77 -23.83 0.93
C ASP A 110 3.97 -22.78 1.74
N GLU A 111 3.16 -21.96 1.05
CA GLU A 111 2.28 -20.99 1.72
C GLU A 111 1.21 -21.69 2.57
N ARG A 112 0.71 -22.85 2.12
CA ARG A 112 -0.24 -23.66 2.90
C ARG A 112 0.37 -24.24 4.17
N MET A 113 1.65 -24.60 4.13
CA MET A 113 2.37 -25.08 5.32
C MET A 113 2.59 -23.95 6.32
N ARG A 114 2.99 -22.75 5.84
CA ARG A 114 3.16 -21.56 6.67
C ARG A 114 1.85 -21.12 7.34
N ILE A 115 0.73 -21.13 6.61
CA ILE A 115 -0.58 -20.81 7.18
C ILE A 115 -0.99 -21.83 8.25
N ARG A 116 -0.82 -23.14 8.00
CA ARG A 116 -1.17 -24.18 8.98
C ARG A 116 -0.35 -24.07 10.27
N HIS A 117 0.97 -23.93 10.16
CA HIS A 117 1.82 -23.72 11.33
C HIS A 117 1.39 -22.49 12.14
N LYS A 118 0.99 -21.41 11.46
CA LYS A 118 0.52 -20.22 12.17
C LYS A 118 -0.85 -20.45 12.82
N LEU A 119 -1.76 -21.16 12.16
CA LEU A 119 -3.07 -21.51 12.70
C LEU A 119 -2.95 -22.47 13.89
N ASP A 120 -2.03 -23.42 13.88
CA ASP A 120 -1.78 -24.32 15.03
C ASP A 120 -1.36 -23.55 16.30
N GLU A 121 -0.71 -22.38 16.15
CA GLU A 121 -0.33 -21.52 17.28
C GLU A 121 -1.50 -20.67 17.80
N VAL A 122 -2.39 -20.22 16.91
CA VAL A 122 -3.37 -19.15 17.22
C VAL A 122 -4.83 -19.61 17.17
N PHE A 123 -5.10 -20.85 16.76
CA PHE A 123 -6.44 -21.40 16.62
C PHE A 123 -6.61 -22.61 17.52
N ASP A 124 -7.59 -22.54 18.42
CA ASP A 124 -7.97 -23.66 19.28
C ASP A 124 -9.02 -24.51 18.54
N ASP A 125 -8.59 -25.66 18.01
CA ASP A 125 -9.43 -26.61 17.27
C ASP A 125 -10.56 -27.19 18.15
N SER A 126 -10.32 -27.36 19.45
CA SER A 126 -11.32 -27.92 20.37
C SER A 126 -12.48 -26.95 20.58
N LYS A 127 -12.18 -25.66 20.66
CA LYS A 127 -13.17 -24.59 20.83
C LYS A 127 -13.68 -24.03 19.49
N GLY A 128 -12.95 -24.26 18.40
CA GLY A 128 -13.26 -23.72 17.08
C GLY A 128 -13.13 -22.20 17.00
N MET A 129 -12.22 -21.63 17.79
CA MET A 129 -12.05 -20.17 17.95
C MET A 129 -10.59 -19.75 17.87
N TYR A 130 -10.37 -18.49 17.51
CA TYR A 130 -9.06 -17.87 17.60
C TYR A 130 -8.73 -17.52 19.06
N LEU A 131 -7.48 -17.76 19.45
CA LEU A 131 -6.90 -17.32 20.71
C LEU A 131 -6.58 -15.82 20.67
N ASP A 132 -6.56 -15.14 21.82
CA ASP A 132 -6.03 -13.77 22.01
C ASP A 132 -6.50 -12.68 21.02
N GLY A 133 -7.78 -12.74 20.60
CA GLY A 133 -8.35 -11.75 19.68
C GLY A 133 -7.68 -11.78 18.29
N PHE A 134 -7.06 -12.89 17.92
CA PHE A 134 -6.65 -13.14 16.55
C PHE A 134 -7.86 -13.29 15.63
N SER A 135 -7.63 -13.02 14.35
CA SER A 135 -8.63 -13.17 13.30
C SER A 135 -7.94 -13.54 11.99
N ASP A 136 -8.69 -14.06 11.02
CA ASP A 136 -8.18 -14.32 9.66
C ASP A 136 -7.45 -13.08 9.09
N GLN A 137 -7.87 -11.87 9.48
CA GLN A 137 -7.26 -10.61 9.05
C GLN A 137 -5.88 -10.36 9.68
N ARG A 138 -5.71 -10.61 10.98
CA ARG A 138 -4.39 -10.45 11.63
C ARG A 138 -3.38 -11.47 11.11
N VAL A 139 -3.82 -12.72 10.93
CA VAL A 139 -2.98 -13.77 10.34
C VAL A 139 -2.58 -13.42 8.90
N ALA A 140 -3.47 -12.77 8.14
CA ALA A 140 -3.20 -12.28 6.80
C ALA A 140 -2.12 -11.19 6.76
N GLU A 141 -2.19 -10.24 7.70
CA GLU A 141 -1.20 -9.16 7.83
C GLU A 141 0.18 -9.70 8.21
N ASP A 142 0.25 -10.63 9.16
CA ASP A 142 1.50 -11.25 9.62
C ASP A 142 2.19 -12.04 8.50
N LEU A 143 1.43 -12.85 7.77
CA LEU A 143 1.95 -13.69 6.68
C LEU A 143 2.07 -12.94 5.34
N LYS A 144 1.53 -11.72 5.26
CA LYS A 144 1.40 -10.91 4.03
C LYS A 144 0.69 -11.68 2.91
N LEU A 145 -0.31 -12.48 3.27
CA LEU A 145 -1.11 -13.30 2.36
C LEU A 145 -2.56 -12.80 2.31
N PRO A 146 -3.32 -13.09 1.25
CA PRO A 146 -4.72 -12.70 1.17
C PRO A 146 -5.58 -13.38 2.26
N ARG A 147 -6.42 -12.61 2.98
CA ARG A 147 -7.33 -13.14 4.02
C ARG A 147 -8.15 -14.35 3.55
N LYS A 148 -8.71 -14.27 2.35
CA LYS A 148 -9.56 -15.33 1.76
C LYS A 148 -8.82 -16.68 1.64
N MET A 149 -7.50 -16.65 1.48
CA MET A 149 -6.67 -17.84 1.40
C MET A 149 -6.52 -18.52 2.77
N ILE A 150 -6.40 -17.72 3.84
CA ILE A 150 -6.33 -18.21 5.21
C ILE A 150 -7.67 -18.80 5.62
N GLU A 151 -8.78 -18.12 5.30
CA GLU A 151 -10.14 -18.60 5.54
C GLU A 151 -10.37 -19.97 4.89
N GLN A 152 -10.01 -20.13 3.60
CA GLN A 152 -10.13 -21.42 2.89
C GLN A 152 -9.29 -22.53 3.52
N ILE A 153 -8.07 -22.23 3.97
CA ILE A 153 -7.18 -23.23 4.58
C ILE A 153 -7.65 -23.58 6.00
N ARG A 154 -8.13 -22.59 6.76
CA ARG A 154 -8.71 -22.80 8.09
C ARG A 154 -9.95 -23.68 8.00
N GLU A 155 -10.89 -23.35 7.12
CA GLU A 155 -12.11 -24.16 6.96
C GLU A 155 -11.81 -25.58 6.48
N ALA A 156 -10.80 -25.76 5.62
CA ALA A 156 -10.38 -27.08 5.16
C ALA A 156 -9.64 -27.91 6.22
N ALA A 157 -8.95 -27.27 7.18
CA ALA A 157 -8.13 -27.96 8.18
C ALA A 157 -8.81 -28.09 9.56
N TYR A 158 -9.48 -27.04 10.05
CA TYR A 158 -10.08 -26.95 11.39
C TYR A 158 -11.60 -26.73 11.36
N GLY A 159 -12.15 -26.33 10.20
CA GLY A 159 -13.59 -26.09 10.04
C GLY A 159 -14.03 -24.63 10.28
N PRO A 160 -15.36 -24.39 10.28
CA PRO A 160 -15.93 -23.05 10.42
C PRO A 160 -15.71 -22.51 11.84
N ILE A 161 -15.49 -21.19 11.95
CA ILE A 161 -15.41 -20.51 13.26
C ILE A 161 -16.74 -20.71 13.97
N ARG A 162 -16.69 -21.30 15.17
CA ARG A 162 -17.81 -21.29 16.08
C ARG A 162 -17.78 -19.93 16.78
N THR A 163 -18.79 -19.10 16.57
CA THR A 163 -18.93 -17.89 17.39
C THR A 163 -19.15 -18.31 18.82
N ASP A 164 -18.38 -17.72 19.74
CA ASP A 164 -18.56 -17.94 21.16
C ASP A 164 -19.97 -17.43 21.54
N PRO A 165 -20.79 -18.23 22.25
CA PRO A 165 -22.10 -17.78 22.73
C PRO A 165 -22.02 -16.45 23.49
N GLU A 166 -20.91 -16.15 24.16
CA GLU A 166 -20.70 -14.88 24.86
C GLU A 166 -20.63 -13.68 23.90
N ILE A 167 -20.00 -13.82 22.73
CA ILE A 167 -19.92 -12.75 21.73
C ILE A 167 -21.29 -12.48 21.12
N ASP A 168 -22.07 -13.53 20.84
CA ASP A 168 -23.42 -13.38 20.32
C ASP A 168 -24.35 -12.77 21.39
N GLN A 169 -24.18 -13.14 22.66
CA GLN A 169 -24.88 -12.51 23.78
C GLN A 169 -24.54 -11.02 23.92
N LEU A 170 -23.25 -10.66 23.85
CA LEU A 170 -22.81 -9.26 23.90
C LEU A 170 -23.37 -8.44 22.73
N ARG A 171 -23.47 -9.02 21.53
CA ARG A 171 -24.12 -8.36 20.39
C ARG A 171 -25.60 -8.11 20.65
N THR A 172 -26.30 -9.09 21.24
CA THR A 172 -27.71 -8.89 21.63
C THR A 172 -27.87 -7.83 22.70
N ASP A 173 -26.98 -7.78 23.69
CA ASP A 173 -27.01 -6.81 24.79
C ASP A 173 -26.73 -5.39 24.27
N ILE A 174 -25.75 -5.21 23.37
CA ILE A 174 -25.47 -3.94 22.71
C ILE A 174 -26.69 -3.46 21.92
N ALA A 175 -27.33 -4.34 21.16
CA ALA A 175 -28.54 -4.00 20.41
C ALA A 175 -29.68 -3.57 21.35
N ALA A 176 -29.86 -4.27 22.47
CA ALA A 176 -30.84 -3.91 23.49
C ALA A 176 -30.54 -2.54 24.13
N LEU A 177 -29.28 -2.26 24.46
CA LEU A 177 -28.87 -0.98 25.03
C LEU A 177 -29.08 0.19 24.05
N ILE A 178 -28.83 -0.01 22.75
CA ILE A 178 -29.11 1.01 21.71
C ILE A 178 -30.63 1.28 21.64
N ALA A 179 -31.46 0.25 21.71
CA ALA A 179 -32.92 0.40 21.73
C ALA A 179 -33.39 1.16 22.98
N GLN A 180 -32.80 0.88 24.14
CA GLN A 180 -33.09 1.62 25.37
C GLN A 180 -32.62 3.08 25.30
N ALA A 181 -31.41 3.33 24.79
CA ALA A 181 -30.86 4.68 24.64
C ALA A 181 -31.71 5.54 23.68
N SER A 182 -32.13 4.98 22.55
CA SER A 182 -33.02 5.68 21.60
C SER A 182 -34.41 5.95 22.19
N SER A 183 -34.97 5.01 22.94
CA SER A 183 -36.23 5.23 23.68
C SER A 183 -36.12 6.36 24.70
N LEU A 184 -35.06 6.37 25.49
CA LEU A 184 -34.79 7.44 26.45
C LEU A 184 -34.57 8.79 25.76
N ALA A 185 -33.82 8.82 24.66
CA ALA A 185 -33.61 10.03 23.87
C ALA A 185 -34.94 10.61 23.35
N ASN A 186 -35.84 9.76 22.85
CA ASN A 186 -37.16 10.19 22.39
C ASN A 186 -38.01 10.77 23.53
N ARG A 187 -38.00 10.12 24.70
CA ARG A 187 -38.71 10.61 25.90
C ARG A 187 -38.16 11.95 26.38
N LEU A 188 -36.83 12.13 26.36
CA LEU A 188 -36.20 13.40 26.70
C LEU A 188 -36.60 14.50 25.72
N ALA A 189 -36.59 14.22 24.41
CA ALA A 189 -37.00 15.18 23.39
C ALA A 189 -38.48 15.60 23.55
N GLU A 190 -39.36 14.70 24.00
CA GLU A 190 -40.75 15.01 24.30
C GLU A 190 -40.91 15.92 25.52
N VAL A 191 -40.12 15.67 26.58
CA VAL A 191 -40.08 16.52 27.77
C VAL A 191 -39.51 17.90 27.45
N GLU A 192 -38.43 17.99 26.66
CA GLU A 192 -37.84 19.26 26.23
C GLU A 192 -38.84 20.11 25.44
N LYS A 193 -39.58 19.52 24.50
CA LYS A 193 -40.66 20.23 23.77
C LYS A 193 -41.73 20.77 24.71
N ARG A 194 -42.02 20.06 25.79
CA ARG A 194 -43.03 20.46 26.78
C ARG A 194 -42.57 21.64 27.67
N TYR A 195 -41.26 21.80 27.85
CA TYR A 195 -40.67 22.83 28.71
C TYR A 195 -40.08 24.02 27.94
N GLN A 196 -40.15 24.04 26.61
CA GLN A 196 -39.72 25.21 25.83
C GLN A 196 -40.59 26.43 26.17
N PRO A 197 -40.00 27.52 26.72
CA PRO A 197 -40.75 28.72 27.04
C PRO A 197 -41.27 29.37 25.75
N ARG A 198 -42.53 29.82 25.80
CA ARG A 198 -43.20 30.55 24.71
C ARG A 198 -42.51 31.88 24.41
#